data_AF-A0A3B3IPI3-F1
#
_entry.id   AF-A0A3B3IPI3-F1
#
_cell.length_a   1.000
_cell.length_b   1.000
_cell.length_c   1.000
_cell.angle_alpha   90.00
_cell.angle_beta   90.00
_cell.angle_gamma   90.00
#
_symmetry.space_group_name_H-M   'P 1'
#
loop_
_entity.id
_entity.type
_entity.pdbx_description
1 polymer ?
#
loop_
_entity_poly.entity_id
_entity_poly.type
_entity_poly.pdbx_seq_one_letter_code
_entity_poly.pdbx_strand_id
1 'polypeptide(L)'
;MNILPRLMYPLQMLPTSIPNSWISDLDKIFTHYLWQGKKVRMKLSKLHRSKDQAGLAVPNIRFYYWAAQMRYIHECVNPTVSNSWIDMESSNCGIVTLKYCPFICYNKVKLEVQNNFIVSNTLNTWYKMLLFFKLKKHFSVLAPKFRNPDFIPSCQDIGFKLWHEKGLDQLAKLYGGNALESFEALKNKYSLPQSHFFRYLQIRHYIPKPKHPPKLTFLERILTQPQPTRFISHIYRNFSSNITHSTDYLKRQWQTDLGEEISDNEWTHLIENTLKLLTSNSHRETQFKILHRLHFTPLLRSKLGLDSPFCCKCNSEIGTYAHMLWKCSGIQKYWIEIKKEVKILLGYGVELSTFQCVLGTKVNGTRYKHNAKLVEILLFVARKTILKFWISKDVPTMED
;
A
#
# COMPACT_ATOMS: atom_id res chain seq x y z
N MET A 1 2.13 -0.85 -21.26
CA MET A 1 3.02 0.16 -20.63
C MET A 1 4.47 -0.32 -20.80
N ASN A 2 5.23 0.25 -21.74
CA ASN A 2 6.57 -0.23 -22.13
C ASN A 2 7.69 0.25 -21.18
N ILE A 3 7.45 1.31 -20.41
CA ILE A 3 8.47 1.98 -19.59
C ILE A 3 8.86 1.15 -18.37
N LEU A 4 7.89 0.56 -17.66
CA LEU A 4 8.17 -0.16 -16.41
C LEU A 4 9.05 -1.41 -16.64
N PRO A 5 8.80 -2.29 -17.63
CA PRO A 5 9.71 -3.39 -17.91
C PRO A 5 11.15 -2.94 -18.20
N ARG A 6 11.32 -1.87 -18.98
CA ARG A 6 12.64 -1.29 -19.31
C ARG A 6 13.35 -0.73 -18.08
N LEU A 7 12.60 -0.09 -17.17
CA LEU A 7 13.12 0.38 -15.89
C LEU A 7 13.45 -0.78 -14.94
N MET A 8 12.63 -1.84 -14.96
CA MET A 8 12.77 -2.98 -14.06
C MET A 8 13.99 -3.84 -14.37
N TYR A 9 14.44 -3.88 -15.64
CA TYR A 9 15.64 -4.62 -16.01
C TYR A 9 16.87 -4.16 -15.21
N PRO A 10 17.33 -2.88 -15.28
CA PRO A 10 18.50 -2.43 -14.51
C PRO A 10 18.28 -2.50 -12.99
N LEU A 11 17.07 -2.23 -12.50
CA LEU A 11 16.75 -2.32 -11.05
C LEU A 11 16.88 -3.74 -10.49
N GLN A 12 16.74 -4.75 -11.34
CA GLN A 12 16.86 -6.16 -10.97
C GLN A 12 18.28 -6.70 -11.11
N MET A 13 19.09 -6.15 -12.02
CA MET A 13 20.40 -6.72 -12.35
C MET A 13 21.47 -6.45 -11.30
N LEU A 14 21.36 -5.37 -10.54
CA LEU A 14 22.39 -5.00 -9.56
C LEU A 14 21.81 -4.65 -8.18
N PRO A 15 22.40 -5.16 -7.08
CA PRO A 15 22.04 -4.78 -5.73
C PRO A 15 22.68 -3.43 -5.33
N THR A 16 22.29 -2.35 -6.02
CA THR A 16 22.83 -1.01 -5.77
C THR A 16 21.86 -0.14 -4.99
N SER A 17 22.36 0.59 -3.99
CA SER A 17 21.54 1.56 -3.27
C SER A 17 21.23 2.79 -4.13
N ILE A 18 19.97 2.96 -4.50
CA ILE A 18 19.52 4.13 -5.29
C ILE A 18 19.30 5.37 -4.40
N PRO A 19 19.78 6.56 -4.80
CA PRO A 19 19.49 7.81 -4.11
C PRO A 19 18.01 8.19 -4.13
N ASN A 20 17.54 8.83 -3.05
CA ASN A 20 16.14 9.30 -2.98
C ASN A 20 15.83 10.42 -4.00
N SER A 21 16.84 11.20 -4.40
CA SER A 21 16.72 12.24 -5.43
C SER A 21 16.29 11.64 -6.76
N TRP A 22 16.95 10.56 -7.19
CA TRP A 22 16.63 9.87 -8.44
C TRP A 22 15.18 9.35 -8.46
N ILE A 23 14.72 8.76 -7.35
CA ILE A 23 13.32 8.33 -7.22
C ILE A 23 12.38 9.53 -7.32
N SER A 24 12.74 10.66 -6.69
CA SER A 24 11.94 11.88 -6.70
C SER A 24 11.87 12.51 -8.09
N ASP A 25 12.94 12.42 -8.89
CA ASP A 25 12.96 12.91 -10.27
C ASP A 25 12.10 12.04 -11.19
N LEU A 26 12.12 10.72 -11.01
CA LEU A 26 11.16 9.84 -11.69
C LEU A 26 9.71 10.15 -11.29
N ASP A 27 9.43 10.32 -9.99
CA ASP A 27 8.10 10.67 -9.51
C ASP A 27 7.61 12.01 -10.13
N LYS A 28 8.51 12.99 -10.33
CA LYS A 28 8.20 14.24 -11.06
C LYS A 28 7.87 13.97 -12.52
N ILE A 29 8.65 13.15 -13.23
CA ILE A 29 8.40 12.81 -14.64
C ILE A 29 7.05 12.10 -14.79
N PHE A 30 6.77 11.10 -13.96
CA PHE A 30 5.48 10.41 -13.94
C PHE A 30 4.33 11.38 -13.63
N THR A 31 4.52 12.27 -12.66
CA THR A 31 3.51 13.27 -12.30
C THR A 31 3.26 14.24 -13.47
N HIS A 32 4.32 14.75 -14.11
CA HIS A 32 4.20 15.63 -15.27
C HIS A 32 3.45 14.95 -16.42
N TYR A 33 3.78 13.69 -16.71
CA TYR A 33 3.09 12.89 -17.73
C TYR A 33 1.61 12.66 -17.39
N LEU A 34 1.31 12.22 -16.16
CA LEU A 34 -0.06 11.94 -15.72
C LEU A 34 -0.98 13.17 -15.77
N TRP A 35 -0.42 14.35 -15.50
CA TRP A 35 -1.16 15.61 -15.53
C TRP A 35 -1.02 16.38 -16.84
N GLN A 36 -0.33 15.84 -17.85
CA GLN A 36 -0.08 16.50 -19.14
C GLN A 36 0.50 17.91 -18.98
N GLY A 37 1.45 18.07 -18.05
CA GLY A 37 2.03 19.37 -17.69
C GLY A 37 1.11 20.34 -16.92
N LYS A 38 -0.16 19.97 -16.68
CA LYS A 38 -1.09 20.78 -15.88
C LYS A 38 -0.77 20.69 -14.39
N LYS A 39 -1.28 21.65 -13.62
CA LYS A 39 -1.15 21.67 -12.15
C LYS A 39 -1.68 20.38 -11.53
N VAL A 40 -0.84 19.76 -10.70
CA VAL A 40 -1.14 18.52 -9.96
C VAL A 40 -2.33 18.74 -9.04
N ARG A 41 -3.39 17.94 -9.21
CA ARG A 41 -4.63 18.08 -8.41
C ARG A 41 -4.71 17.08 -7.26
N MET A 42 -3.87 16.05 -7.27
CA MET A 42 -3.86 15.03 -6.24
C MET A 42 -2.44 14.53 -5.98
N LYS A 43 -2.12 14.29 -4.70
CA LYS A 43 -0.82 13.74 -4.29
C LYS A 43 -0.58 12.37 -4.93
N LEU A 44 0.63 12.14 -5.44
CA LEU A 44 1.03 10.88 -6.07
C LEU A 44 0.85 9.67 -5.14
N SER A 45 1.06 9.85 -3.83
CA SER A 45 0.79 8.81 -2.83
C SER A 45 -0.65 8.31 -2.78
N LYS A 46 -1.63 9.12 -3.18
CA LYS A 46 -3.03 8.68 -3.35
C LYS A 46 -3.23 7.94 -4.66
N LEU A 47 -2.55 8.35 -5.73
CA LEU A 47 -2.59 7.68 -7.03
C LEU A 47 -2.00 6.26 -6.98
N HIS A 48 -0.96 6.04 -6.17
CA HIS A 48 -0.33 4.73 -5.98
C HIS A 48 -1.23 3.68 -5.32
N ARG A 49 -2.28 4.09 -4.62
CA ARG A 49 -3.19 3.18 -3.92
C ARG A 49 -3.91 2.28 -4.91
N SER A 50 -4.30 1.08 -4.46
CA SER A 50 -5.11 0.19 -5.28
C SER A 50 -6.48 0.82 -5.59
N LYS A 51 -7.16 0.28 -6.61
CA LYS A 51 -8.49 0.74 -7.00
C LYS A 51 -9.50 0.54 -5.86
N ASP A 52 -9.37 -0.55 -5.11
CA ASP A 52 -10.20 -0.87 -3.96
C ASP A 52 -9.91 0.04 -2.73
N GLN A 53 -8.87 0.88 -2.78
CA GLN A 53 -8.52 1.87 -1.76
C GLN A 53 -8.69 3.32 -2.26
N ALA A 54 -9.59 3.53 -3.23
CA ALA A 54 -9.83 4.81 -3.89
C ALA A 54 -8.55 5.42 -4.50
N GLY A 55 -7.77 4.60 -5.20
CA GLY A 55 -6.62 5.01 -5.99
C GLY A 55 -6.73 4.62 -7.45
N LEU A 56 -5.65 4.85 -8.22
CA LEU A 56 -5.56 4.49 -9.64
C LEU A 56 -4.55 3.37 -9.92
N ALA A 57 -3.95 2.81 -8.87
CA ALA A 57 -2.89 1.80 -8.94
C ALA A 57 -1.70 2.24 -9.80
N VAL A 58 -1.34 3.53 -9.73
CA VAL A 58 -0.17 4.07 -10.42
C VAL A 58 1.09 3.39 -9.87
N PRO A 59 2.03 2.93 -10.72
CA PRO A 59 3.25 2.26 -10.27
C PRO A 59 4.04 3.07 -9.24
N ASN A 60 4.32 2.50 -8.08
CA ASN A 60 5.24 3.09 -7.10
C ASN A 60 6.66 2.57 -7.37
N ILE A 61 7.50 3.42 -7.98
CA ILE A 61 8.86 3.04 -8.40
C ILE A 61 9.71 2.60 -7.22
N ARG A 62 9.58 3.25 -6.05
CA ARG A 62 10.30 2.87 -4.84
C ARG A 62 9.96 1.44 -4.41
N PHE A 63 8.69 1.06 -4.46
CA PHE A 63 8.26 -0.30 -4.10
C PHE A 63 8.69 -1.33 -5.13
N TYR A 64 8.72 -0.98 -6.41
CA TYR A 64 9.28 -1.85 -7.45
C TYR A 64 10.78 -2.08 -7.25
N TYR A 65 11.54 -1.02 -6.98
CA TYR A 65 12.95 -1.11 -6.63
C TYR A 65 13.14 -1.99 -5.39
N TRP A 66 12.43 -1.72 -4.29
CA TRP A 66 12.53 -2.53 -3.08
C TRP A 66 12.13 -3.99 -3.31
N ALA A 67 11.11 -4.25 -4.12
CA ALA A 67 10.70 -5.60 -4.47
C ALA A 67 11.78 -6.35 -5.27
N ALA A 68 12.50 -5.66 -6.15
CA ALA A 68 13.67 -6.22 -6.83
C ALA A 68 14.80 -6.51 -5.83
N GLN A 69 15.09 -5.58 -4.92
CA GLN A 69 16.15 -5.73 -3.92
C GLN A 69 15.84 -6.82 -2.87
N MET A 70 14.57 -7.08 -2.59
CA MET A 70 14.13 -8.19 -1.73
C MET A 70 14.54 -9.56 -2.27
N ARG A 71 14.78 -9.69 -3.59
CA ARG A 71 15.24 -10.96 -4.17
C ARG A 71 16.62 -11.32 -3.63
N TYR A 72 17.56 -10.37 -3.63
CA TYR A 72 18.89 -10.57 -3.09
C TYR A 72 18.86 -10.90 -1.60
N ILE A 73 18.00 -10.22 -0.83
CA ILE A 73 17.82 -10.51 0.61
C ILE A 73 17.27 -11.93 0.81
N HIS A 74 16.30 -12.34 0.00
CA HIS A 74 15.73 -13.69 0.05
C HIS A 74 16.76 -14.77 -0.29
N GLU A 75 17.55 -14.54 -1.35
CA GLU A 75 18.64 -15.42 -1.77
C GLU A 75 19.73 -15.52 -0.68
N CYS A 76 20.11 -14.42 -0.02
CA CYS A 76 21.04 -14.44 1.12
C CYS A 76 20.53 -15.32 2.27
N VAL A 77 19.23 -15.26 2.59
CA VAL A 77 18.63 -16.00 3.70
C VAL A 77 18.40 -17.48 3.36
N ASN A 78 18.08 -17.76 2.09
CA ASN A 78 17.81 -19.10 1.57
C ASN A 78 18.76 -19.42 0.40
N PRO A 79 20.06 -19.65 0.68
CA PRO A 79 21.01 -19.95 -0.37
C PRO A 79 20.64 -21.28 -1.05
N THR A 80 20.59 -21.27 -2.37
CA THR A 80 20.44 -22.45 -3.23
C THR A 80 21.75 -22.74 -3.95
N VAL A 81 21.94 -23.99 -4.39
CA VAL A 81 23.17 -24.45 -5.10
C VAL A 81 23.47 -23.61 -6.36
N SER A 82 22.47 -22.95 -6.94
CA SER A 82 22.60 -22.05 -8.09
C SER A 82 23.28 -20.70 -7.79
N ASN A 83 23.45 -20.32 -6.53
CA ASN A 83 23.79 -18.95 -6.14
C ASN A 83 25.28 -18.80 -5.82
N SER A 84 26.15 -19.05 -6.81
CA SER A 84 27.61 -18.95 -6.65
C SER A 84 28.10 -17.58 -6.17
N TRP A 85 27.33 -16.52 -6.43
CA TRP A 85 27.63 -15.18 -5.93
C TRP A 85 27.56 -15.08 -4.40
N ILE A 86 26.68 -15.84 -3.74
CA ILE A 86 26.57 -15.81 -2.27
C ILE A 86 27.86 -16.36 -1.65
N ASP A 87 28.42 -17.42 -2.21
CA ASP A 87 29.65 -18.02 -1.71
C ASP A 87 30.81 -17.02 -1.79
N MET A 88 30.93 -16.30 -2.92
CA MET A 88 31.93 -15.24 -3.12
C MET A 88 31.74 -14.08 -2.13
N GLU A 89 30.50 -13.64 -1.89
CA GLU A 89 30.25 -12.52 -0.97
C GLU A 89 30.35 -12.94 0.51
N SER A 90 30.14 -14.23 0.80
CA SER A 90 30.20 -14.77 2.16
C SER A 90 31.62 -14.82 2.73
N SER A 91 32.64 -15.03 1.89
CA SER A 91 34.06 -14.98 2.30
C SER A 91 34.49 -13.58 2.75
N ASN A 92 33.78 -12.55 2.31
CA ASN A 92 34.06 -11.15 2.59
C ASN A 92 33.15 -10.56 3.68
N CYS A 93 32.31 -11.39 4.30
CA CYS A 93 31.56 -11.04 5.51
C CYS A 93 32.42 -11.38 6.73
N GLY A 94 32.54 -10.45 7.69
CA GLY A 94 33.38 -10.63 8.89
C GLY A 94 32.92 -11.77 9.82
N ILE A 95 32.49 -11.43 11.03
CA ILE A 95 32.13 -12.47 12.02
C ILE A 95 30.76 -13.09 11.72
N VAL A 96 29.87 -12.35 11.06
CA VAL A 96 28.46 -12.74 10.84
C VAL A 96 28.26 -13.49 9.53
N THR A 97 27.56 -14.63 9.57
CA THR A 97 27.14 -15.32 8.35
C THR A 97 26.07 -14.51 7.61
N LEU A 98 26.24 -14.35 6.29
CA LEU A 98 25.37 -13.55 5.42
C LEU A 98 23.86 -13.86 5.58
N LYS A 99 23.51 -15.12 5.77
CA LYS A 99 22.14 -15.60 6.06
C LYS A 99 21.44 -14.88 7.20
N TYR A 100 22.18 -14.47 8.22
CA TYR A 100 21.62 -13.90 9.44
C TYR A 100 21.70 -12.37 9.49
N CYS A 101 22.46 -11.74 8.59
CA CYS A 101 22.63 -10.29 8.54
C CYS A 101 21.32 -9.48 8.55
N PRO A 102 20.24 -9.88 7.84
CA PRO A 102 18.98 -9.14 7.87
C PRO A 102 18.28 -9.09 9.25
N PHE A 103 18.61 -10.01 10.15
CA PHE A 103 17.93 -10.20 11.44
C PHE A 103 18.70 -9.61 12.63
N ILE A 104 19.86 -9.00 12.39
CA ILE A 104 20.72 -8.36 13.38
C ILE A 104 20.63 -6.83 13.23
N CYS A 105 20.91 -6.09 14.31
CA CYS A 105 20.98 -4.65 14.31
C CYS A 105 21.92 -4.12 13.21
N TYR A 106 21.34 -3.35 12.29
CA TYR A 106 22.02 -2.81 11.12
C TYR A 106 23.34 -2.09 11.44
N ASN A 107 23.40 -1.31 12.52
CA ASN A 107 24.60 -0.54 12.86
C ASN A 107 25.81 -1.43 13.14
N LYS A 108 25.60 -2.62 13.71
CA LYS A 108 26.67 -3.57 14.01
C LYS A 108 27.08 -4.34 12.75
N VAL A 109 26.10 -4.84 12.01
CA VAL A 109 26.36 -5.57 10.75
C VAL A 109 27.06 -4.68 9.72
N LYS A 110 26.70 -3.40 9.65
CA LYS A 110 27.29 -2.44 8.71
C LYS A 110 28.81 -2.35 8.85
N LEU A 111 29.35 -2.43 10.07
CA LEU A 111 30.79 -2.41 10.31
C LEU A 111 31.47 -3.69 9.78
N GLU A 112 30.81 -4.83 9.96
CA GLU A 112 31.30 -6.15 9.53
C GLU A 112 31.30 -6.33 8.00
N VAL A 113 30.38 -5.66 7.29
CA VAL A 113 30.22 -5.80 5.83
C VAL A 113 30.71 -4.58 5.04
N GLN A 114 31.43 -3.65 5.67
CA GLN A 114 31.80 -2.37 5.06
C GLN A 114 32.64 -2.52 3.78
N ASN A 115 33.44 -3.59 3.71
CA ASN A 115 34.30 -3.90 2.57
C ASN A 115 33.55 -4.61 1.44
N ASN A 116 32.32 -5.07 1.69
CA ASN A 116 31.48 -5.74 0.72
C ASN A 116 30.40 -4.77 0.20
N PHE A 117 30.66 -4.17 -0.97
CA PHE A 117 29.77 -3.19 -1.56
C PHE A 117 28.36 -3.73 -1.82
N ILE A 118 28.25 -4.97 -2.30
CA ILE A 118 26.98 -5.62 -2.64
C ILE A 118 26.15 -5.83 -1.38
N VAL A 119 26.70 -6.53 -0.39
CA VAL A 119 26.00 -6.86 0.87
C VAL A 119 25.67 -5.59 1.64
N SER A 120 26.59 -4.62 1.71
CA SER A 120 26.36 -3.32 2.36
C SER A 120 25.17 -2.58 1.74
N ASN A 121 25.07 -2.53 0.41
CA ASN A 121 23.96 -1.88 -0.29
C ASN A 121 22.63 -2.61 -0.12
N THR A 122 22.64 -3.95 -0.20
CA THR A 122 21.46 -4.79 0.04
C THR A 122 20.92 -4.59 1.44
N LEU A 123 21.78 -4.62 2.47
CA LEU A 123 21.39 -4.41 3.87
C LEU A 123 20.99 -2.97 4.17
N ASN A 124 21.62 -1.98 3.53
CA ASN A 124 21.19 -0.59 3.63
C ASN A 124 19.76 -0.42 3.06
N THR A 125 19.47 -1.07 1.94
CA THR A 125 18.12 -1.06 1.36
C THR A 125 17.12 -1.78 2.27
N TRP A 126 17.47 -2.94 2.83
CA TRP A 126 16.67 -3.61 3.85
C TRP A 126 16.36 -2.71 5.05
N TYR A 127 17.37 -2.03 5.59
CA TYR A 127 17.21 -1.10 6.70
C TYR A 127 16.27 0.08 6.34
N LYS A 128 16.37 0.62 5.13
CA LYS A 128 15.43 1.64 4.62
C LYS A 128 13.98 1.12 4.58
N MET A 129 13.76 -0.15 4.20
CA MET A 129 12.44 -0.78 4.24
C MET A 129 11.92 -0.92 5.68
N LEU A 130 12.75 -1.41 6.60
CA LEU A 130 12.40 -1.53 8.03
C LEU A 130 12.02 -0.18 8.64
N LEU A 131 12.74 0.89 8.30
CA LEU A 131 12.40 2.24 8.72
C LEU A 131 11.04 2.70 8.17
N PHE A 132 10.80 2.49 6.87
CA PHE A 132 9.57 2.91 6.20
C PHE A 132 8.33 2.23 6.80
N PHE A 133 8.41 0.92 7.07
CA PHE A 133 7.31 0.15 7.68
C PHE A 133 7.28 0.23 9.21
N LYS A 134 8.13 1.07 9.83
CA LYS A 134 8.23 1.23 11.30
C LYS A 134 8.57 -0.07 12.06
N LEU A 135 9.32 -0.96 11.42
CA LEU A 135 9.73 -2.27 11.95
C LEU A 135 11.12 -2.27 12.61
N LYS A 136 11.82 -1.13 12.67
CA LYS A 136 13.18 -1.06 13.25
C LYS A 136 13.29 -1.55 14.70
N LYS A 137 12.25 -1.35 15.52
CA LYS A 137 12.24 -1.76 16.94
C LYS A 137 11.81 -3.21 17.14
N HIS A 138 11.47 -3.92 16.07
CA HIS A 138 11.04 -5.31 16.13
C HIS A 138 12.21 -6.22 16.52
N PHE A 139 11.96 -7.13 17.46
CA PHE A 139 12.92 -8.15 17.83
C PHE A 139 12.74 -9.38 16.94
N SER A 140 13.75 -9.67 16.11
CA SER A 140 13.69 -10.81 15.20
C SER A 140 14.04 -12.11 15.91
N VAL A 141 13.10 -13.06 15.92
CA VAL A 141 13.39 -14.44 16.37
C VAL A 141 14.22 -15.24 15.37
N LEU A 142 14.41 -14.72 14.15
CA LEU A 142 15.27 -15.34 13.14
C LEU A 142 16.75 -14.96 13.32
N ALA A 143 17.05 -14.09 14.30
CA ALA A 143 18.42 -13.76 14.67
C ALA A 143 19.19 -15.00 15.15
N PRO A 144 20.51 -15.05 14.88
CA PRO A 144 21.30 -16.22 15.20
C PRO A 144 21.60 -16.30 16.70
N LYS A 145 21.88 -17.51 17.19
CA LYS A 145 22.32 -17.72 18.58
C LYS A 145 23.83 -17.69 18.75
N PHE A 146 24.56 -17.96 17.68
CA PHE A 146 26.02 -17.95 17.65
C PHE A 146 26.48 -16.78 16.79
N ARG A 147 27.54 -16.10 17.22
CA ARG A 147 28.09 -14.93 16.51
C ARG A 147 27.04 -13.86 16.21
N ASN A 148 26.20 -13.55 17.19
CA ASN A 148 25.23 -12.48 17.12
C ASN A 148 25.79 -11.22 17.79
N PRO A 149 26.17 -10.17 17.04
CA PRO A 149 26.65 -8.91 17.61
C PRO A 149 25.65 -8.23 18.56
N ASP A 150 24.36 -8.54 18.46
CA ASP A 150 23.35 -8.05 19.39
C ASP A 150 23.38 -8.71 20.77
N PHE A 151 23.96 -9.89 20.85
CA PHE A 151 24.14 -10.65 22.07
C PHE A 151 25.61 -11.03 22.21
N ILE A 152 26.41 -10.11 22.75
CA ILE A 152 27.88 -10.21 22.88
C ILE A 152 28.36 -11.56 23.44
N PRO A 153 27.72 -12.19 24.45
CA PRO A 153 28.13 -13.51 24.92
C PRO A 153 28.18 -14.59 23.84
N SER A 154 27.32 -14.51 22.80
CA SER A 154 27.35 -15.44 21.68
C SER A 154 28.56 -15.34 20.76
N CYS A 155 29.28 -14.21 20.81
CA CYS A 155 30.50 -14.01 20.03
C CYS A 155 31.74 -14.48 20.80
N GLN A 156 31.70 -14.47 22.13
CA GLN A 156 32.85 -14.78 22.99
C GLN A 156 32.88 -16.24 23.44
N ASP A 157 31.70 -16.83 23.69
CA ASP A 157 31.60 -18.16 24.27
C ASP A 157 31.43 -19.25 23.21
N ILE A 158 32.44 -20.13 23.13
CA ILE A 158 32.49 -21.28 22.21
C ILE A 158 31.34 -22.26 22.48
N GLY A 159 30.75 -22.27 23.68
CA GLY A 159 29.59 -23.09 24.00
C GLY A 159 28.39 -22.83 23.09
N PHE A 160 28.22 -21.61 22.56
CA PHE A 160 27.17 -21.31 21.58
C PHE A 160 27.47 -21.88 20.19
N LYS A 161 28.74 -22.14 19.86
CA LYS A 161 29.13 -22.87 18.64
C LYS A 161 28.58 -24.30 18.68
N LEU A 162 28.73 -24.98 19.83
CA LEU A 162 28.19 -26.33 20.02
C LEU A 162 26.67 -26.37 19.85
N TRP A 163 25.96 -25.34 20.32
CA TRP A 163 24.52 -25.23 20.13
C TRP A 163 24.17 -25.09 18.65
N HIS A 164 24.92 -24.25 17.91
CA HIS A 164 24.75 -24.07 16.47
C HIS A 164 24.97 -25.40 15.71
N GLU A 165 26.05 -26.12 16.00
CA GLU A 165 26.37 -27.43 15.40
C GLU A 165 25.30 -28.48 15.69
N LYS A 166 24.65 -28.42 16.86
CA LYS A 166 23.51 -29.27 17.24
C LYS A 166 22.18 -28.83 16.63
N GLY A 167 22.18 -27.88 15.70
CA GLY A 167 21.00 -27.43 14.97
C GLY A 167 20.20 -26.32 15.66
N LEU A 168 20.70 -25.73 16.74
CA LEU A 168 20.12 -24.56 17.41
C LEU A 168 20.68 -23.24 16.85
N ASP A 169 20.50 -23.03 15.55
CA ASP A 169 21.06 -21.89 14.84
C ASP A 169 20.32 -20.56 15.07
N GLN A 170 18.99 -20.58 15.18
CA GLN A 170 18.13 -19.38 15.35
C GLN A 170 17.37 -19.35 16.67
N LEU A 171 17.11 -18.15 17.21
CA LEU A 171 16.34 -17.95 18.44
C LEU A 171 14.94 -18.57 18.39
N ALA A 172 14.31 -18.62 17.21
CA ALA A 172 13.00 -19.25 16.99
C ALA A 172 12.95 -20.70 17.47
N LYS A 173 14.05 -21.45 17.36
CA LYS A 173 14.14 -22.86 17.80
C LYS A 173 14.16 -23.06 19.32
N LEU A 174 14.20 -21.98 20.11
CA LEU A 174 14.01 -22.03 21.56
C LEU A 174 12.54 -22.07 21.96
N TYR A 175 11.63 -21.79 21.04
CA TYR A 175 10.21 -21.72 21.32
C TYR A 175 9.52 -23.03 20.97
N GLY A 176 8.73 -23.53 21.92
CA GLY A 176 7.80 -24.65 21.76
C GLY A 176 6.40 -24.06 21.60
N GLY A 177 5.98 -23.85 20.36
CA GLY A 177 4.75 -23.10 20.08
C GLY A 177 4.88 -21.63 20.51
N ASN A 178 4.10 -21.22 21.51
CA ASN A 178 4.00 -19.81 21.95
C ASN A 178 4.90 -19.44 23.14
N ALA A 179 5.58 -20.41 23.75
CA ALA A 179 6.39 -20.20 24.95
C ALA A 179 7.85 -20.63 24.73
N LEU A 180 8.76 -20.01 25.48
CA LEU A 180 10.17 -20.42 25.52
C LEU A 180 10.25 -21.80 26.21
N GLU A 181 10.83 -22.80 25.56
CA GLU A 181 11.04 -24.14 26.13
C GLU A 181 11.97 -24.05 27.35
N SER A 182 11.75 -24.91 28.36
CA SER A 182 12.65 -25.02 29.50
C SER A 182 14.01 -25.56 29.06
N PHE A 183 15.05 -25.30 29.86
CA PHE A 183 16.38 -25.84 29.56
C PHE A 183 16.38 -27.37 29.52
N GLU A 184 15.60 -28.03 30.38
CA GLU A 184 15.48 -29.49 30.42
C GLU A 184 14.88 -30.05 29.12
N ALA A 185 13.84 -29.39 28.58
CA ALA A 185 13.26 -29.77 27.29
C ALA A 185 14.26 -29.60 26.13
N LEU A 186 14.96 -28.47 26.08
CA LEU A 186 16.00 -28.21 25.07
C LEU A 186 17.19 -29.17 25.20
N LYS A 187 17.58 -29.50 26.43
CA LYS A 187 18.62 -30.48 26.73
C LYS A 187 18.24 -31.86 26.20
N ASN A 188 17.02 -32.30 26.43
CA ASN A 188 16.56 -33.62 25.95
C ASN A 188 16.46 -33.64 24.42
N LYS A 189 15.98 -32.55 23.80
CA LYS A 189 15.75 -32.45 22.35
C LYS A 189 17.04 -32.31 21.52
N TYR A 190 18.03 -31.58 22.04
CA TYR A 190 19.28 -31.29 21.33
C TYR A 190 20.52 -31.87 22.03
N SER A 191 20.33 -32.73 23.03
CA SER A 191 21.40 -33.37 23.81
C SER A 191 22.43 -32.37 24.38
N LEU A 192 21.98 -31.28 25.00
CA LEU A 192 22.87 -30.22 25.50
C LEU A 192 23.54 -30.58 26.85
N PRO A 193 24.79 -30.17 27.10
CA PRO A 193 25.43 -30.38 28.41
C PRO A 193 24.72 -29.63 29.54
N GLN A 194 24.61 -30.23 30.74
CA GLN A 194 23.99 -29.57 31.90
C GLN A 194 24.73 -28.27 32.30
N SER A 195 26.05 -28.24 32.11
CA SER A 195 26.90 -27.07 32.34
C SER A 195 26.52 -25.85 31.49
N HIS A 196 25.67 -26.01 30.47
CA HIS A 196 25.20 -24.91 29.63
C HIS A 196 23.96 -24.20 30.17
N PHE A 197 23.48 -24.54 31.38
CA PHE A 197 22.33 -23.87 32.00
C PHE A 197 22.50 -22.35 32.13
N PHE A 198 23.69 -21.87 32.52
CA PHE A 198 23.96 -20.44 32.62
C PHE A 198 23.82 -19.72 31.26
N ARG A 199 24.25 -20.36 30.17
CA ARG A 199 24.12 -19.83 28.80
C ARG A 199 22.66 -19.68 28.39
N TYR A 200 21.82 -20.64 28.79
CA TYR A 200 20.37 -20.54 28.63
C TYR A 200 19.80 -19.33 29.37
N LEU A 201 20.23 -19.09 30.62
CA LEU A 201 19.79 -17.91 31.38
C LEU A 201 20.22 -16.59 30.72
N GLN A 202 21.43 -16.53 30.15
CA GLN A 202 21.90 -15.35 29.41
C GLN A 202 21.01 -15.05 28.19
N ILE A 203 20.67 -16.07 27.38
CA ILE A 203 19.75 -15.89 26.25
C ILE A 203 18.35 -15.49 26.74
N ARG A 204 17.84 -16.15 27.79
CA ARG A 204 16.52 -15.85 28.36
C ARG A 204 16.43 -14.41 28.86
N HIS A 205 17.52 -13.85 29.40
CA HIS A 205 17.60 -12.46 29.80
C HIS A 205 17.66 -11.50 28.60
N TYR A 206 18.39 -11.88 27.54
CA TYR A 206 18.50 -11.10 26.31
C TYR A 206 17.17 -11.00 25.54
N ILE A 207 16.38 -12.08 25.54
CA ILE A 207 15.06 -12.09 24.91
C ILE A 207 14.12 -11.15 25.68
N PRO A 208 13.48 -10.16 25.02
CA PRO A 208 12.54 -9.28 25.69
C PRO A 208 11.36 -10.09 26.26
N LYS A 209 11.01 -9.85 27.53
CA LYS A 209 9.87 -10.51 28.20
C LYS A 209 8.60 -10.30 27.37
N PRO A 210 8.06 -11.32 26.69
CA PRO A 210 6.95 -11.11 25.78
C PRO A 210 5.65 -10.88 26.56
N LYS A 211 4.87 -9.85 26.20
CA LYS A 211 3.44 -9.79 26.54
C LYS A 211 2.63 -10.80 25.70
N HIS A 212 3.15 -11.17 24.53
CA HIS A 212 2.57 -12.09 23.55
C HIS A 212 3.69 -12.88 22.85
N PRO A 213 3.42 -14.07 22.30
CA PRO A 213 4.42 -14.84 21.57
C PRO A 213 5.05 -14.00 20.45
N PRO A 214 6.36 -14.14 20.20
CA PRO A 214 7.02 -13.38 19.15
C PRO A 214 6.41 -13.75 17.78
N LYS A 215 5.86 -12.76 17.09
CA LYS A 215 5.28 -12.91 15.75
C LYS A 215 6.26 -12.41 14.71
N LEU A 216 6.43 -13.18 13.64
CA LEU A 216 7.20 -12.73 12.48
C LEU A 216 6.50 -11.54 11.83
N THR A 217 7.29 -10.53 11.45
CA THR A 217 6.82 -9.42 10.61
C THR A 217 6.44 -9.93 9.23
N PHE A 218 5.69 -9.13 8.48
CA PHE A 218 5.34 -9.50 7.10
C PHE A 218 6.59 -9.65 6.20
N LEU A 219 7.65 -8.86 6.44
CA LEU A 219 8.91 -8.98 5.71
C LEU A 219 9.66 -10.27 6.06
N GLU A 220 9.72 -10.63 7.33
CA GLU A 220 10.34 -11.89 7.77
C GLU A 220 9.59 -13.11 7.23
N ARG A 221 8.25 -13.07 7.21
CA ARG A 221 7.42 -14.15 6.64
C ARG A 221 7.76 -14.40 5.17
N ILE A 222 7.95 -13.33 4.39
CA ILE A 222 8.38 -13.42 2.99
C ILE A 222 9.73 -14.14 2.89
N LEU A 223 10.68 -13.83 3.78
CA LEU A 223 12.00 -14.45 3.78
C LEU A 223 11.98 -15.92 4.21
N THR A 224 11.00 -16.36 5.01
CA THR A 224 10.88 -17.76 5.44
C THR A 224 10.14 -18.66 4.45
N GLN A 225 9.48 -18.09 3.45
CA GLN A 225 8.68 -18.83 2.47
C GLN A 225 9.50 -19.15 1.21
N PRO A 226 9.16 -20.23 0.48
CA PRO A 226 9.81 -20.53 -0.80
C PRO A 226 9.52 -19.41 -1.80
N GLN A 227 10.46 -19.20 -2.74
CA GLN A 227 10.36 -18.10 -3.69
C GLN A 227 9.13 -18.25 -4.61
N PRO A 228 8.17 -17.31 -4.59
CA PRO A 228 7.00 -17.38 -5.48
C PRO A 228 7.36 -17.12 -6.95
N THR A 229 6.62 -17.74 -7.87
CA THR A 229 6.78 -17.62 -9.33
C THR A 229 6.73 -16.19 -9.87
N ARG A 230 5.99 -15.29 -9.19
CA ARG A 230 5.91 -13.86 -9.50
C ARG A 230 6.43 -13.01 -8.34
N PHE A 231 7.69 -13.24 -7.96
CA PHE A 231 8.33 -12.64 -6.79
C PHE A 231 8.06 -11.14 -6.64
N ILE A 232 8.47 -10.32 -7.60
CA ILE A 232 8.34 -8.86 -7.52
C ILE A 232 6.88 -8.42 -7.33
N SER A 233 5.94 -9.02 -8.07
CA SER A 233 4.52 -8.71 -7.93
C SER A 233 3.96 -9.13 -6.57
N HIS A 234 4.41 -10.28 -6.03
CA HIS A 234 4.02 -10.75 -4.71
C HIS A 234 4.53 -9.78 -3.62
N ILE A 235 5.80 -9.39 -3.68
CA ILE A 235 6.39 -8.43 -2.73
C ILE A 235 5.68 -7.07 -2.81
N TYR A 236 5.47 -6.56 -4.03
CA TYR A 236 4.81 -5.27 -4.24
C TYR A 236 3.41 -5.25 -3.61
N ARG A 237 2.61 -6.31 -3.81
CA ARG A 237 1.28 -6.44 -3.21
C ARG A 237 1.34 -6.44 -1.69
N ASN A 238 2.30 -7.17 -1.10
CA ASN A 238 2.53 -7.16 0.34
C ASN A 238 2.90 -5.76 0.84
N PHE A 239 3.76 -5.03 0.13
CA PHE A 239 4.09 -3.64 0.49
C PHE A 239 2.86 -2.74 0.46
N SER A 240 2.05 -2.83 -0.59
CA SER A 240 0.82 -2.03 -0.69
C SER A 240 -0.22 -2.39 0.37
N SER A 241 -0.41 -3.67 0.70
CA SER A 241 -1.41 -4.12 1.67
C SER A 241 -1.04 -3.76 3.12
N ASN A 242 0.25 -3.69 3.44
CA ASN A 242 0.73 -3.33 4.77
C ASN A 242 0.76 -1.81 5.02
N ILE A 243 0.27 -1.01 4.08
CA ILE A 243 0.11 0.43 4.26
C ILE A 243 -1.36 0.71 4.54
N THR A 244 -1.65 1.18 5.73
CA THR A 244 -3.00 1.58 6.11
C THR A 244 -3.35 2.91 5.44
N HIS A 245 -4.47 2.92 4.72
CA HIS A 245 -5.02 4.10 4.10
C HIS A 245 -6.48 4.23 4.53
N SER A 246 -6.82 5.34 5.18
CA SER A 246 -8.21 5.68 5.49
C SER A 246 -8.79 6.53 4.37
N THR A 247 -10.04 6.21 4.00
CA THR A 247 -10.90 7.02 3.13
C THR A 247 -11.98 7.77 3.92
N ASP A 248 -11.95 7.69 5.25
CA ASP A 248 -13.01 8.21 6.13
C ASP A 248 -13.13 9.72 6.02
N TYR A 249 -12.01 10.41 5.72
CA TYR A 249 -12.04 11.85 5.48
C TYR A 249 -12.90 12.21 4.26
N LEU A 250 -12.89 11.40 3.19
CA LEU A 250 -13.75 11.62 2.01
C LEU A 250 -15.20 11.29 2.35
N LYS A 251 -15.41 10.18 3.06
CA LYS A 251 -16.74 9.76 3.52
C LYS A 251 -17.42 10.88 4.31
N ARG A 252 -16.77 11.37 5.36
CA ARG A 252 -17.29 12.45 6.22
C ARG A 252 -17.58 13.71 5.44
N GLN A 253 -16.67 14.11 4.53
CA GLN A 253 -16.88 15.27 3.67
C GLN A 253 -18.15 15.15 2.82
N TRP A 254 -18.36 14.00 2.21
CA TRP A 254 -19.57 13.76 1.40
C TRP A 254 -20.84 13.70 2.25
N GLN A 255 -20.80 13.12 3.45
CA GLN A 255 -21.93 13.10 4.38
C GLN A 255 -22.32 14.52 4.80
N THR A 256 -21.36 15.35 5.23
CA THR A 256 -21.62 16.74 5.60
C THR A 256 -22.15 17.56 4.42
N ASP A 257 -21.59 17.36 3.24
CA ASP A 257 -21.96 18.12 2.06
C ASP A 257 -23.37 17.78 1.55
N LEU A 258 -23.78 16.50 1.61
CA LEU A 258 -25.08 16.05 1.11
C LEU A 258 -26.17 16.02 2.19
N GLY A 259 -25.81 16.03 3.47
CA GLY A 259 -26.75 15.94 4.59
C GLY A 259 -27.35 14.55 4.79
N GLU A 260 -26.76 13.53 4.19
CA GLU A 260 -27.19 12.12 4.29
C GLU A 260 -26.06 11.28 4.92
N GLU A 261 -26.44 10.23 5.65
CA GLU A 261 -25.49 9.24 6.16
C GLU A 261 -25.29 8.09 5.18
N ILE A 262 -24.08 7.51 5.17
CA ILE A 262 -23.75 6.32 4.39
C ILE A 262 -23.08 5.29 5.29
N SER A 263 -23.49 4.04 5.20
CA SER A 263 -22.88 2.96 5.99
C SER A 263 -21.44 2.67 5.53
N ASP A 264 -20.61 2.09 6.40
CA ASP A 264 -19.23 1.70 6.04
C ASP A 264 -19.20 0.63 4.93
N ASN A 265 -20.18 -0.28 4.94
CA ASN A 265 -20.32 -1.31 3.94
C ASN A 265 -20.66 -0.73 2.57
N GLU A 266 -21.61 0.21 2.50
CA GLU A 266 -21.96 0.89 1.25
C GLU A 266 -20.83 1.75 0.73
N TRP A 267 -20.09 2.43 1.62
CA TRP A 267 -18.92 3.22 1.24
C TRP A 267 -17.79 2.36 0.66
N THR A 268 -17.52 1.21 1.28
CA THR A 268 -16.52 0.24 0.79
C THR A 268 -16.94 -0.31 -0.57
N HIS A 269 -18.20 -0.71 -0.71
CA HIS A 269 -18.75 -1.19 -1.98
C HIS A 269 -18.72 -0.11 -3.08
N LEU A 270 -18.98 1.15 -2.73
CA LEU A 270 -18.85 2.29 -3.65
C LEU A 270 -17.42 2.38 -4.18
N ILE A 271 -16.42 2.39 -3.30
CA ILE A 271 -15.01 2.50 -3.69
C ILE A 271 -14.60 1.35 -4.61
N GLU A 272 -14.92 0.11 -4.22
CA GLU A 272 -14.56 -1.08 -4.99
C GLU A 272 -15.18 -1.08 -6.39
N ASN A 273 -16.39 -0.53 -6.55
CA ASN A 273 -17.12 -0.55 -7.81
C ASN A 273 -16.99 0.72 -8.65
N THR A 274 -16.49 1.82 -8.06
CA THR A 274 -16.33 3.15 -8.70
C THR A 274 -15.75 3.05 -10.11
N LEU A 275 -14.74 2.19 -10.31
CA LEU A 275 -14.06 2.03 -11.60
C LEU A 275 -14.46 0.76 -12.36
N LYS A 276 -15.17 -0.18 -11.73
CA LYS A 276 -15.54 -1.48 -12.33
C LYS A 276 -16.79 -1.37 -13.21
N LEU A 277 -17.72 -0.48 -12.86
CA LEU A 277 -18.99 -0.29 -13.58
C LEU A 277 -18.78 0.16 -15.04
N LEU A 278 -17.81 1.04 -15.27
CA LEU A 278 -17.60 1.73 -16.53
C LEU A 278 -16.54 1.01 -17.37
N THR A 279 -16.71 0.99 -18.70
CA THR A 279 -15.77 0.34 -19.64
C THR A 279 -14.68 1.30 -20.11
N SER A 280 -15.04 2.53 -20.49
CA SER A 280 -14.10 3.54 -20.99
C SER A 280 -13.21 4.10 -19.88
N ASN A 281 -11.90 4.22 -20.15
CA ASN A 281 -10.94 4.82 -19.23
C ASN A 281 -11.26 6.30 -18.94
N SER A 282 -11.77 7.04 -19.93
CA SER A 282 -12.21 8.42 -19.74
C SER A 282 -13.39 8.50 -18.76
N HIS A 283 -14.35 7.57 -18.87
CA HIS A 283 -15.50 7.54 -17.98
C HIS A 283 -15.10 7.17 -16.55
N ARG A 284 -14.22 6.18 -16.39
CA ARG A 284 -13.61 5.82 -15.10
C ARG A 284 -12.89 6.99 -14.46
N GLU A 285 -12.13 7.75 -15.24
CA GLU A 285 -11.41 8.94 -14.77
C GLU A 285 -12.37 10.03 -14.31
N THR A 286 -13.46 10.27 -15.05
CA THR A 286 -14.51 11.22 -14.64
C THR A 286 -15.11 10.81 -13.30
N GLN A 287 -15.50 9.55 -13.15
CA GLN A 287 -16.08 9.05 -11.90
C GLN A 287 -15.08 9.14 -10.73
N PHE A 288 -13.81 8.83 -10.97
CA PHE A 288 -12.74 9.00 -10.01
C PHE A 288 -12.59 10.47 -9.56
N LYS A 289 -12.61 11.41 -10.51
CA LYS A 289 -12.53 12.85 -10.23
C LYS A 289 -13.74 13.35 -9.45
N ILE A 290 -14.92 12.76 -9.67
CA ILE A 290 -16.11 13.03 -8.85
C ILE A 290 -15.87 12.60 -7.41
N LEU A 291 -15.55 11.33 -7.19
CA LEU A 291 -15.32 10.77 -5.85
C LEU A 291 -14.29 11.58 -5.04
N HIS A 292 -13.20 11.99 -5.70
CA HIS A 292 -12.11 12.75 -5.09
C HIS A 292 -12.26 14.27 -5.16
N ARG A 293 -13.36 14.79 -5.72
CA ARG A 293 -13.66 16.24 -5.81
C ARG A 293 -12.59 17.05 -6.53
N LEU A 294 -12.10 16.54 -7.68
CA LEU A 294 -10.94 17.10 -8.40
C LEU A 294 -11.27 18.19 -9.43
N HIS A 295 -12.54 18.59 -9.56
CA HIS A 295 -12.95 19.67 -10.45
C HIS A 295 -12.88 21.03 -9.75
N PHE A 296 -12.38 22.04 -10.45
CA PHE A 296 -12.34 23.41 -9.94
C PHE A 296 -13.77 23.96 -9.89
N THR A 297 -14.22 24.38 -8.71
CA THR A 297 -15.54 25.00 -8.53
C THR A 297 -15.43 26.53 -8.60
N PRO A 298 -16.55 27.27 -8.78
CA PRO A 298 -16.55 28.73 -8.69
C PRO A 298 -15.91 29.25 -7.40
N LEU A 299 -16.21 28.63 -6.25
CA LEU A 299 -15.55 28.95 -4.97
C LEU A 299 -14.02 28.81 -5.02
N LEU A 300 -13.49 27.74 -5.63
CA LEU A 300 -12.05 27.55 -5.77
C LEU A 300 -11.42 28.53 -6.76
N ARG A 301 -12.13 28.87 -7.84
CA ARG A 301 -11.69 29.86 -8.83
C ARG A 301 -11.63 31.27 -8.24
N SER A 302 -12.60 31.63 -7.40
CA SER A 302 -12.62 32.90 -6.68
C SER A 302 -11.44 33.05 -5.71
N LYS A 303 -11.09 31.99 -4.98
CA LYS A 303 -9.89 31.97 -4.13
C LYS A 303 -8.58 32.13 -4.91
N LEU A 304 -8.60 31.90 -6.22
CA LEU A 304 -7.46 32.13 -7.12
C LEU A 304 -7.51 33.50 -7.79
N GLY A 305 -8.50 34.34 -7.46
CA GLY A 305 -8.68 35.67 -8.05
C GLY A 305 -9.23 35.65 -9.50
N LEU A 306 -9.79 34.53 -9.95
CA LEU A 306 -10.24 34.40 -11.34
C LEU A 306 -11.67 34.87 -11.56
N ASP A 307 -12.59 34.54 -10.65
CA ASP A 307 -14.04 34.74 -10.83
C ASP A 307 -14.78 34.98 -9.49
N SER A 308 -16.08 35.22 -9.58
CA SER A 308 -17.01 35.25 -8.45
C SER A 308 -17.14 33.88 -7.74
N PRO A 309 -17.34 33.83 -6.40
CA PRO A 309 -17.55 32.58 -5.67
C PRO A 309 -18.96 32.01 -5.88
N PHE A 310 -19.89 32.78 -6.46
CA PHE A 310 -21.26 32.36 -6.69
C PHE A 310 -21.36 31.31 -7.80
N CYS A 311 -22.37 30.44 -7.69
CA CYS A 311 -22.69 29.43 -8.68
C CYS A 311 -23.02 30.09 -10.03
N CYS A 312 -22.37 29.65 -11.11
CA CYS A 312 -22.58 30.21 -12.44
C CYS A 312 -23.98 29.93 -13.03
N LYS A 313 -24.75 29.03 -12.43
CA LYS A 313 -26.09 28.62 -12.90
C LYS A 313 -27.21 29.37 -12.19
N CYS A 314 -27.22 29.39 -10.86
CA CYS A 314 -28.25 30.11 -10.09
C CYS A 314 -27.85 31.54 -9.73
N ASN A 315 -26.56 31.91 -9.76
CA ASN A 315 -26.01 33.20 -9.32
C ASN A 315 -26.40 33.64 -7.90
N SER A 316 -27.02 32.77 -7.08
CA SER A 316 -27.51 33.12 -5.74
C SER A 316 -26.63 32.57 -4.61
N GLU A 317 -26.26 31.29 -4.71
CA GLU A 317 -25.50 30.59 -3.66
C GLU A 317 -24.03 30.39 -4.03
N ILE A 318 -23.20 30.11 -3.03
CA ILE A 318 -21.78 29.79 -3.23
C ILE A 318 -21.64 28.48 -4.04
N GLY A 319 -20.87 28.54 -5.13
CA GLY A 319 -20.57 27.39 -5.99
C GLY A 319 -19.62 26.39 -5.33
N THR A 320 -20.11 25.68 -4.30
CA THR A 320 -19.43 24.52 -3.70
C THR A 320 -19.56 23.29 -4.58
N TYR A 321 -18.72 22.27 -4.35
CA TYR A 321 -18.74 21.04 -5.15
C TYR A 321 -20.10 20.33 -5.11
N ALA A 322 -20.72 20.24 -3.93
CA ALA A 322 -22.04 19.63 -3.76
C ALA A 322 -23.18 20.51 -4.27
N HIS A 323 -23.05 21.85 -4.21
CA HIS A 323 -24.01 22.73 -4.84
C HIS A 323 -24.04 22.54 -6.36
N MET A 324 -22.86 22.51 -6.99
CA MET A 324 -22.73 22.36 -8.45
C MET A 324 -23.17 20.98 -8.97
N LEU A 325 -23.14 19.92 -8.15
CA LEU A 325 -23.60 18.58 -8.52
C LEU A 325 -25.03 18.26 -8.12
N TRP A 326 -25.53 18.89 -7.05
CA TRP A 326 -26.81 18.54 -6.45
C TRP A 326 -27.60 19.78 -6.05
N LYS A 327 -27.15 20.58 -5.07
CA LYS A 327 -28.04 21.56 -4.40
C LYS A 327 -28.52 22.73 -5.27
N CYS A 328 -27.85 23.02 -6.39
CA CYS A 328 -28.26 24.11 -7.27
C CYS A 328 -29.68 23.90 -7.82
N SER A 329 -30.51 24.95 -7.76
CA SER A 329 -31.90 24.90 -8.24
C SER A 329 -32.03 24.48 -9.70
N GLY A 330 -31.12 24.94 -10.58
CA GLY A 330 -31.08 24.50 -11.98
C GLY A 330 -30.72 23.02 -12.12
N ILE A 331 -29.74 22.54 -11.34
CA ILE A 331 -29.31 21.14 -11.38
C ILE A 331 -30.36 20.21 -10.74
N GLN A 332 -31.09 20.67 -9.73
CA GLN A 332 -32.21 19.93 -9.15
C GLN A 332 -33.31 19.68 -10.19
N LYS A 333 -33.66 20.68 -11.01
CA LYS A 333 -34.63 20.50 -12.11
C LYS A 333 -34.18 19.40 -13.08
N TYR A 334 -32.92 19.43 -13.50
CA TYR A 334 -32.33 18.38 -14.34
C TYR A 334 -32.40 16.99 -13.68
N TRP A 335 -32.06 16.88 -12.39
CA TRP A 335 -32.17 15.60 -11.67
C TRP A 335 -33.61 15.07 -11.57
N ILE A 336 -34.60 15.97 -11.42
CA ILE A 336 -36.01 15.60 -11.40
C ILE A 336 -36.43 15.02 -12.76
N GLU A 337 -36.00 15.62 -13.86
CA GLU A 337 -36.25 15.12 -15.22
C GLU A 337 -35.61 13.75 -15.42
N ILE A 338 -34.34 13.58 -15.04
CA ILE A 338 -33.65 12.27 -15.11
C ILE A 338 -34.39 11.20 -14.30
N LYS A 339 -34.86 11.53 -13.08
CA LYS A 339 -35.65 10.59 -12.25
C LYS A 339 -36.96 10.21 -12.93
N LYS A 340 -37.63 11.16 -13.59
CA LYS A 340 -38.86 10.92 -14.34
C LYS A 340 -38.60 9.98 -15.54
N GLU A 341 -37.54 10.22 -16.31
CA GLU A 341 -37.18 9.37 -17.45
C GLU A 341 -36.78 7.96 -17.03
N VAL A 342 -36.02 7.82 -15.93
CA VAL A 342 -35.71 6.50 -15.37
C VAL A 342 -36.98 5.74 -15.01
N LYS A 343 -37.98 6.41 -14.42
CA LYS A 343 -39.28 5.81 -14.09
C LYS A 343 -40.04 5.37 -15.35
N ILE A 344 -40.03 6.18 -16.41
CA ILE A 344 -40.66 5.86 -17.70
C ILE A 344 -39.98 4.64 -18.33
N LEU A 345 -38.65 4.64 -18.42
CA LEU A 345 -37.86 3.55 -19.00
C LEU A 345 -38.06 2.21 -18.29
N LEU A 346 -38.22 2.23 -16.97
CA LEU A 346 -38.42 1.01 -16.18
C LEU A 346 -39.89 0.55 -16.13
N GLY A 347 -40.85 1.45 -16.38
CA GLY A 347 -42.29 1.19 -16.22
C GLY A 347 -42.74 1.08 -14.75
N TYR A 348 -41.89 1.41 -13.78
CA TYR A 348 -42.21 1.46 -12.36
C TYR A 348 -41.32 2.46 -11.62
N GLY A 349 -41.76 2.92 -10.45
CA GLY A 349 -41.01 3.86 -9.61
C GLY A 349 -39.81 3.21 -8.93
N VAL A 350 -38.65 3.85 -9.00
CA VAL A 350 -37.47 3.55 -8.18
C VAL A 350 -37.11 4.80 -7.40
N GLU A 351 -37.06 4.69 -6.08
CA GLU A 351 -36.59 5.79 -5.24
C GLU A 351 -35.07 5.88 -5.30
N LEU A 352 -34.57 7.01 -5.79
CA LEU A 352 -33.15 7.27 -5.96
C LEU A 352 -32.65 8.25 -4.91
N SER A 353 -31.73 7.79 -4.06
CA SER A 353 -31.08 8.61 -3.03
C SER A 353 -30.10 9.62 -3.63
N THR A 354 -29.72 10.62 -2.85
CA THR A 354 -28.74 11.63 -3.29
C THR A 354 -27.39 10.98 -3.58
N PHE A 355 -26.95 10.05 -2.74
CA PHE A 355 -25.72 9.30 -2.96
C PHE A 355 -25.72 8.46 -4.24
N GLN A 356 -26.85 7.87 -4.62
CA GLN A 356 -26.97 7.13 -5.88
C GLN A 356 -26.83 8.08 -7.08
N CYS A 357 -27.46 9.25 -7.02
CA CYS A 357 -27.39 10.24 -8.09
C CYS A 357 -25.98 10.86 -8.22
N VAL A 358 -25.37 11.25 -7.10
CA VAL A 358 -24.12 12.03 -7.08
C VAL A 358 -22.87 11.15 -7.10
N LEU A 359 -22.84 10.09 -6.29
CA LEU A 359 -21.67 9.20 -6.17
C LEU A 359 -21.85 7.87 -6.90
N GLY A 360 -23.07 7.46 -7.25
CA GLY A 360 -23.30 6.21 -7.95
C GLY A 360 -23.13 5.01 -7.02
N THR A 361 -23.66 5.12 -5.80
CA THR A 361 -23.84 3.95 -4.93
C THR A 361 -24.80 2.95 -5.60
N LYS A 362 -24.80 1.72 -5.11
CA LYS A 362 -25.59 0.63 -5.68
C LYS A 362 -27.07 1.00 -5.69
N VAL A 363 -27.72 0.80 -6.83
CA VAL A 363 -29.16 1.02 -6.94
C VAL A 363 -29.90 -0.21 -6.40
N ASN A 364 -30.66 -0.01 -5.34
CA ASN A 364 -31.50 -1.03 -4.71
C ASN A 364 -32.97 -0.79 -5.09
N GLY A 365 -33.82 -1.82 -4.99
CA GLY A 365 -35.26 -1.69 -5.26
C GLY A 365 -35.69 -1.86 -6.71
N THR A 366 -34.78 -2.23 -7.63
CA THR A 366 -35.16 -2.63 -8.99
C THR A 366 -35.63 -4.08 -9.05
N ARG A 367 -36.63 -4.38 -9.88
CA ARG A 367 -37.15 -5.75 -10.09
C ARG A 367 -36.07 -6.75 -10.55
N TYR A 368 -35.13 -6.29 -11.38
CA TYR A 368 -34.06 -7.13 -11.93
C TYR A 368 -32.68 -6.50 -11.78
N LYS A 369 -31.64 -7.32 -11.62
CA LYS A 369 -30.24 -6.87 -11.49
C LYS A 369 -29.74 -6.08 -12.72
N HIS A 370 -30.21 -6.43 -13.92
CA HIS A 370 -29.81 -5.70 -15.13
C HIS A 370 -30.40 -4.28 -15.17
N ASN A 371 -31.60 -4.08 -14.60
CA ASN A 371 -32.19 -2.76 -14.46
C ASN A 371 -31.37 -1.87 -13.52
N ALA A 372 -30.91 -2.39 -12.37
CA ALA A 372 -30.02 -1.65 -11.47
C ALA A 372 -28.77 -1.13 -12.21
N LYS A 373 -28.10 -2.02 -12.96
CA LYS A 373 -26.91 -1.67 -13.72
C LYS A 373 -27.19 -0.62 -14.80
N LEU A 374 -28.31 -0.74 -15.51
CA LEU A 374 -28.73 0.26 -16.49
C LEU A 374 -28.90 1.64 -15.84
N VAL A 375 -29.62 1.70 -14.71
CA VAL A 375 -29.83 2.95 -13.97
C VAL A 375 -28.51 3.54 -13.49
N GLU A 376 -27.60 2.73 -12.93
CA GLU A 376 -26.27 3.19 -12.51
C GLU A 376 -25.47 3.84 -13.67
N ILE A 377 -25.59 3.29 -14.88
CA ILE A 377 -24.99 3.86 -16.09
C ILE A 377 -25.67 5.16 -16.49
N LEU A 378 -27.01 5.22 -16.48
CA LEU A 378 -27.76 6.45 -16.79
C LEU A 378 -27.42 7.59 -15.82
N LEU A 379 -27.33 7.29 -14.52
CA LEU A 379 -26.92 8.26 -13.50
C LEU A 379 -25.46 8.71 -13.69
N PHE A 380 -24.58 7.82 -14.17
CA PHE A 380 -23.23 8.23 -14.57
C PHE A 380 -23.25 9.19 -15.77
N VAL A 381 -24.06 8.92 -16.80
CA VAL A 381 -24.19 9.80 -17.97
C VAL A 381 -24.70 11.18 -17.53
N ALA A 382 -25.74 11.24 -16.70
CA ALA A 382 -26.26 12.49 -16.16
C ALA A 382 -25.17 13.31 -15.44
N ARG A 383 -24.38 12.68 -14.55
CA ARG A 383 -23.24 13.34 -13.90
C ARG A 383 -22.21 13.85 -14.91
N LYS A 384 -21.89 13.06 -15.92
CA LYS A 384 -20.96 13.44 -16.97
C LYS A 384 -21.48 14.65 -17.75
N THR A 385 -22.78 14.72 -18.06
CA THR A 385 -23.40 15.85 -18.73
C THR A 385 -23.34 17.10 -17.85
N ILE A 386 -23.64 17.00 -16.55
CA ILE A 386 -23.43 18.11 -15.59
C ILE A 386 -21.98 18.63 -15.65
N LEU A 387 -21.00 17.73 -15.73
CA LEU A 387 -19.60 18.09 -15.83
C LEU A 387 -19.19 18.70 -17.18
N LYS A 388 -19.91 18.43 -18.29
CA LYS A 388 -19.70 19.15 -19.56
C LYS A 388 -20.00 20.64 -19.38
N PHE A 389 -21.09 20.95 -18.68
CA PHE A 389 -21.51 22.32 -18.39
C PHE A 389 -20.98 22.86 -17.06
N TRP A 390 -19.88 22.31 -16.51
CA TRP A 390 -19.48 22.55 -15.12
C TRP A 390 -19.30 24.03 -14.74
N ILE A 391 -18.64 24.84 -15.57
CA ILE A 391 -18.43 26.29 -15.35
C ILE A 391 -19.28 27.14 -16.32
N SER A 392 -20.16 26.52 -17.12
CA SER A 392 -21.08 27.28 -17.97
C SER A 392 -22.27 27.82 -17.18
N LYS A 393 -22.84 28.93 -17.68
CA LYS A 393 -24.13 29.45 -17.23
C LYS A 393 -25.29 28.51 -17.59
N ASP A 394 -25.14 27.77 -18.69
CA ASP A 394 -26.17 26.85 -19.18
C ASP A 394 -26.40 25.67 -18.24
N VAL A 395 -27.65 25.29 -18.06
CA VAL A 395 -28.04 24.10 -17.29
C VAL A 395 -28.18 22.94 -18.28
N PRO A 396 -27.67 21.73 -17.96
CA PRO A 396 -27.90 20.55 -18.79
C PRO A 396 -29.39 20.30 -19.05
N THR A 397 -29.72 19.90 -20.27
CA THR A 397 -31.08 19.50 -20.67
C THR A 397 -31.14 18.01 -20.97
N MET A 398 -32.34 17.46 -21.18
CA MET A 398 -32.53 16.06 -21.57
C MET A 398 -32.02 15.74 -22.99
N GLU A 399 -31.80 16.75 -23.83
CA GLU A 399 -31.26 16.57 -25.19
C GLU A 399 -29.72 16.37 -25.21
N ASP A 400 -29.01 16.69 -24.12
CA ASP A 400 -27.53 16.73 -23.99
C ASP A 400 -26.83 15.46 -23.43
#